data_AF-A0A1C6EHX6-F1
#
_entry.id   AF-A0A1C6EHX6-F1
#
_cell.length_a   1.000
_cell.length_b   1.000
_cell.length_c   1.000
_cell.angle_alpha   90.00
_cell.angle_beta   90.00
_cell.angle_gamma   90.00
#
_symmetry.space_group_name_H-M   'P 1'
#
loop_
_entity.id
_entity.type
_entity.pdbx_description
1 polymer ?
#
loop_
_entity_poly.entity_id
_entity_poly.type
_entity_poly.pdbx_seq_one_letter_code
_entity_poly.pdbx_strand_id
1 'polypeptide(L)' 'MEYCFYLPKEIMADEYREYSAETKLLFAMLLSNSKTSSAIIGVARLIDELGSKEINFLHKELQKTIAESEGA' A
#
# COMPACT_ATOMS: atom_id res chain seq x y z
N MET A 1 2.27 -22.02 13.89
CA MET A 1 2.67 -22.15 12.48
C MET A 1 3.40 -20.87 12.15
N GLU A 2 4.72 -20.90 11.97
CA GLU A 2 5.47 -19.70 11.55
C GLU A 2 5.14 -19.42 10.08
N TYR A 3 4.67 -18.21 9.80
CA TYR A 3 4.48 -17.73 8.43
C TYR A 3 5.79 -17.12 7.95
N CYS A 4 6.54 -17.88 7.16
CA CYS A 4 7.73 -17.38 6.47
C CYS A 4 7.30 -16.77 5.14
N PHE A 5 7.63 -15.50 4.92
CA PHE A 5 7.46 -14.84 3.63
C PHE A 5 8.78 -14.91 2.85
N TYR A 6 8.68 -15.28 1.57
CA TYR A 6 9.79 -15.19 0.64
C TYR A 6 10.06 -13.72 0.33
N LEU A 7 11.28 -13.29 0.62
CA LEU A 7 11.80 -11.97 0.29
C LEU A 7 12.75 -12.12 -0.91
N PRO A 8 12.33 -11.71 -2.13
CA PRO A 8 13.21 -11.76 -3.29
C PRO A 8 14.46 -10.93 -3.03
N LYS A 9 15.65 -11.47 -3.36
CA LYS A 9 16.92 -10.76 -3.11
C LYS A 9 17.04 -9.52 -3.99
N GLU A 10 16.38 -9.54 -5.14
CA GLU A 10 16.31 -8.48 -6.13
C GLU A 10 15.85 -7.18 -5.48
N ILE A 11 14.86 -7.20 -4.57
CA ILE A 11 14.33 -5.97 -3.95
C ILE A 11 15.33 -5.29 -2.99
N MET A 12 16.45 -5.95 -2.68
CA MET A 12 17.56 -5.39 -1.90
C MET A 12 18.60 -4.70 -2.79
N ALA A 13 18.48 -4.81 -4.12
CA ALA A 13 19.35 -4.12 -5.06
C ALA A 13 19.16 -2.60 -4.98
N ASP A 14 20.21 -1.87 -5.38
CA ASP A 14 20.24 -0.41 -5.32
C ASP A 14 19.15 0.26 -6.16
N GLU A 15 18.70 -0.40 -7.23
CA GLU A 15 17.59 0.07 -8.08
C GLU A 15 16.25 0.17 -7.33
N TYR A 16 16.11 -0.52 -6.20
CA TYR A 16 14.90 -0.48 -5.36
C TYR A 16 15.15 0.19 -4.00
N ARG A 17 16.25 0.94 -3.86
CA ARG A 17 16.63 1.56 -2.57
C ARG A 17 15.60 2.59 -2.07
N GLU A 18 14.87 3.24 -2.98
CA GLU A 18 13.85 4.25 -2.67
C GLU A 18 12.60 3.69 -1.96
N TYR A 19 12.32 2.39 -2.12
CA TYR A 19 11.21 1.75 -1.44
C TYR A 19 11.56 1.44 0.02
N SER A 20 10.64 1.77 0.93
CA SER A 20 10.83 1.52 2.36
C SER A 20 10.87 0.02 2.67
N ALA A 21 11.36 -0.31 3.86
CA ALA A 21 11.34 -1.69 4.36
C ALA A 21 9.92 -2.26 4.42
N GLU A 22 8.93 -1.44 4.83
CA GLU A 22 7.53 -1.84 4.87
C GLU A 22 6.99 -2.14 3.47
N THR A 23 7.27 -1.30 2.47
CA THR A 23 6.84 -1.53 1.08
C THR A 23 7.40 -2.84 0.54
N LYS A 24 8.69 -3.09 0.78
CA LYS A 24 9.38 -4.32 0.36
C LYS A 24 8.78 -5.57 1.03
N LEU A 25 8.45 -5.46 2.32
CA LEU A 25 7.83 -6.55 3.07
C LEU A 25 6.41 -6.84 2.56
N LEU A 26 5.59 -5.83 2.30
CA LEU A 26 4.25 -5.99 1.74
C LEU A 26 4.29 -6.66 0.36
N PHE A 27 5.24 -6.25 -0.49
CA PHE A 27 5.49 -6.89 -1.77
C PHE A 27 5.85 -8.38 -1.63
N ALA A 28 6.74 -8.72 -0.68
CA ALA A 28 7.11 -10.10 -0.38
C ALA A 28 5.93 -10.94 0.14
N MET A 29 5.08 -10.37 0.99
CA MET A 29 3.85 -11.02 1.44
C MET A 29 2.92 -11.31 0.26
N LEU A 30 2.75 -10.35 -0.66
CA LEU A 30 1.93 -10.55 -1.86
C LEU A 30 2.49 -11.67 -2.74
N LEU A 31 3.77 -11.64 -3.05
CA LEU A 31 4.42 -12.69 -3.84
C LEU A 31 4.30 -14.06 -3.20
N SER A 32 4.52 -14.16 -1.89
CA SER A 32 4.49 -15.43 -1.15
C SER A 32 3.10 -16.08 -1.14
N ASN A 33 2.04 -15.28 -1.23
CA ASN A 33 0.65 -15.78 -1.17
C ASN A 33 -0.03 -15.82 -2.54
N SER A 34 0.50 -15.11 -3.53
CA SER A 34 -0.06 -15.10 -4.88
C SER A 34 0.31 -16.39 -5.63
N LYS A 35 -0.71 -17.08 -6.15
CA LYS A 35 -0.51 -18.26 -7.02
C LYS A 35 -0.37 -17.90 -8.50
N THR A 36 -0.78 -16.68 -8.86
CA THR A 36 -0.84 -16.17 -10.24
C THR A 36 -0.59 -14.66 -10.25
N SER A 37 -0.11 -14.15 -11.39
CA SER A 37 0.00 -12.71 -11.64
C SER A 37 -1.36 -12.01 -11.59
N SER A 38 -2.45 -12.69 -11.95
CA SER A 38 -3.81 -12.14 -11.87
C SER A 38 -4.24 -11.82 -10.44
N ALA A 39 -3.81 -12.60 -9.44
CA ALA A 39 -4.09 -12.30 -8.04
C ALA A 39 -3.37 -11.02 -7.59
N ILE A 40 -2.12 -10.83 -8.01
CA ILE A 40 -1.34 -9.61 -7.73
C ILE A 40 -2.03 -8.39 -8.34
N ILE A 41 -2.45 -8.48 -9.61
CA ILE A 41 -3.19 -7.40 -10.29
C ILE A 41 -4.53 -7.11 -9.59
N GLY A 42 -5.21 -8.14 -9.11
CA GLY A 42 -6.45 -8.00 -8.33
C GLY A 42 -6.24 -7.19 -7.06
N VAL A 43 -5.17 -7.46 -6.30
CA VAL A 43 -4.83 -6.67 -5.10
C VAL A 43 -4.46 -5.24 -5.47
N ALA A 44 -3.69 -5.02 -6.54
CA ALA A 44 -3.35 -3.66 -6.99
C ALA A 44 -4.61 -2.82 -7.30
N ARG A 45 -5.61 -3.42 -7.96
CA ARG A 45 -6.91 -2.76 -8.21
C ARG A 45 -7.67 -2.47 -6.92
N LEU A 46 -7.63 -3.38 -5.95
CA LEU A 46 -8.29 -3.18 -4.66
C LEU A 46 -7.64 -2.04 -3.86
N ILE A 47 -6.31 -1.95 -3.88
CA ILE A 47 -5.57 -0.84 -3.26
C ILE A 47 -5.96 0.48 -3.91
N ASP A 48 -6.02 0.53 -5.24
CA ASP A 48 -6.43 1.72 -5.97
C ASP A 48 -7.86 2.15 -5.59
N GLU A 49 -8.82 1.22 -5.60
CA GLU A 49 -10.22 1.53 -5.30
C GLU A 49 -10.43 1.95 -3.84
N LEU A 50 -9.96 1.15 -2.89
CA LEU A 50 -10.17 1.41 -1.45
C LEU A 50 -9.27 2.52 -0.94
N GLY A 51 -8.02 2.57 -1.39
CA GLY A 51 -7.08 3.63 -1.05
C GLY A 51 -7.56 4.99 -1.56
N SER A 52 -8.07 5.05 -2.79
CA SER A 52 -8.66 6.30 -3.31
C SER A 52 -9.88 6.74 -2.52
N LYS A 53 -10.75 5.80 -2.11
CA LYS A 53 -11.92 6.12 -1.26
C LYS A 53 -11.49 6.71 0.08
N GLU A 54 -10.51 6.10 0.73
CA GLU A 54 -10.01 6.55 2.04
C GLU A 54 -9.33 7.92 1.95
N ILE A 55 -8.44 8.13 0.97
CA ILE A 55 -7.77 9.42 0.77
C ILE A 55 -8.80 10.52 0.52
N ASN A 56 -9.81 10.26 -0.31
CA ASN A 56 -10.88 11.22 -0.58
C ASN A 56 -11.72 11.52 0.66
N PHE A 57 -11.98 10.52 1.51
CA PHE A 57 -12.67 10.72 2.77
C PHE A 57 -11.85 11.61 3.72
N LEU A 58 -10.57 11.28 3.94
CA LEU A 58 -9.67 12.07 4.78
C LEU A 58 -9.52 13.50 4.26
N HIS A 59 -9.45 13.68 2.94
CA HIS A 59 -9.37 15.01 2.33
C HIS A 59 -10.62 15.86 2.65
N LYS A 60 -11.82 15.26 2.59
CA LYS A 60 -13.07 15.95 2.94
C LYS A 60 -13.12 16.32 4.42
N GLU A 61 -12.71 15.42 5.31
CA GLU A 61 -12.66 15.70 6.74
C GLU A 61 -11.68 16.84 7.05
N LEU A 62 -10.50 16.83 6.43
CA LEU A 62 -9.52 17.92 6.56
C LEU A 62 -10.10 19.27 6.10
N GLN A 63 -10.75 19.31 4.94
CA GLN A 63 -11.39 20.53 4.44
C GLN A 63 -12.46 21.06 5.40
N LYS A 64 -13.26 20.16 5.98
CA LYS A 64 -14.28 20.51 6.97
C LYS A 64 -13.65 21.13 8.21
N THR A 65 -12.60 20.53 8.76
CA THR A 65 -11.88 21.06 9.92
C THR A 65 -11.27 22.44 9.64
N ILE A 66 -10.72 22.67 8.44
CA ILE A 66 -10.18 23.98 8.05
C ILE A 66 -11.30 25.02 7.96
N ALA A 67 -12.44 24.70 7.34
CA ALA A 67 -13.56 25.62 7.23
C ALA A 67 -14.16 25.99 8.62
N GLU A 68 -14.17 25.03 9.54
CA GLU A 68 -14.63 25.24 10.93
C GLU A 68 -13.64 26.08 11.75
N SER A 69 -12.33 26.03 11.45
CA SER A 69 -11.32 26.84 12.15
C SER A 69 -11.17 28.25 11.60
N GLU A 70 -11.46 28.48 10.31
CA GLU A 70 -11.47 29.81 9.69
C GLU A 70 -12.77 30.59 9.95
N GLY A 71 -13.83 29.91 10.37
CA GLY A 71 -15.13 30.50 10.72
C GLY A 71 -15.32 30.88 12.20
N ALA A 72 -14.29 30.70 13.03
CA ALA A 72 -14.27 31.00 14.47
C ALA A 72 -13.47 32.27 14.79
#